data_AF-A0ABD2IRM3-F1
#
_entry.id   AF-A0ABD2IRM3-F1
#
_cell.length_a   1.000
_cell.length_b   1.000
_cell.length_c   1.000
_cell.angle_alpha   90.00
_cell.angle_beta   90.00
_cell.angle_gamma   90.00
#
_symmetry.space_group_name_H-M   'P 1'
#
loop_
_entity.id
_entity.type
_entity.pdbx_description
1 polymer ?
#
loop_
_entity_poly.entity_id
_entity_poly.type
_entity_poly.pdbx_seq_one_letter_code
_entity_poly.pdbx_strand_id
1 'polypeptide(L)'
;MSDSRKEADEKLAKAIFISADCWLSVFDLLLPSQLGLGISMISHQFDYYVDEHFTTRKWTLKPIQIRSKIGENGTKELEIANSNCKSLPIPQIQLPRKVIGFRSIEIK
;
A
#
# COMPACT_ATOMS: atom_id res chain seq x y z
N MET A 1 34.79 20.39 -17.93
CA MET A 1 34.47 19.01 -17.50
C MET A 1 33.09 18.87 -16.80
N SER A 2 32.37 19.96 -16.48
CA SER A 2 31.05 19.88 -15.84
C SER A 2 29.91 19.61 -16.84
N ASP A 3 29.97 20.19 -18.05
CA ASP A 3 28.92 20.04 -19.07
C ASP A 3 28.78 18.60 -19.58
N SER A 4 29.87 17.85 -19.70
CA SER A 4 29.86 16.48 -20.22
C SER A 4 29.21 15.47 -19.26
N ARG A 5 29.15 15.75 -17.95
CA ARG A 5 28.41 14.94 -16.97
C ARG A 5 26.91 15.19 -17.06
N LYS A 6 26.50 16.46 -17.11
CA LYS A 6 25.10 16.84 -17.31
C LYS A 6 24.51 16.27 -18.59
N GLU A 7 25.27 16.31 -19.69
CA GLU A 7 24.81 15.79 -20.98
C GLU A 7 24.69 14.26 -20.98
N ALA A 8 25.57 13.56 -20.26
CA ALA A 8 25.48 12.12 -20.06
C ALA A 8 24.29 11.73 -19.18
N ASP A 9 24.04 12.48 -18.09
CA ASP A 9 22.91 12.28 -17.18
C ASP A 9 21.57 12.53 -17.88
N GLU A 10 21.47 13.57 -18.73
CA GLU A 10 20.28 13.83 -19.55
C GLU A 10 20.02 12.75 -20.60
N LYS A 11 21.08 12.24 -21.25
CA LYS A 11 20.96 11.12 -22.19
C LYS A 11 20.51 9.84 -21.50
N LEU A 12 21.05 9.57 -20.31
CA LEU A 12 20.65 8.43 -19.49
C LEU A 12 19.21 8.56 -19.01
N ALA A 13 18.79 9.74 -18.54
CA ALA A 13 17.41 10.00 -18.12
C ALA A 13 16.40 9.82 -19.28
N LYS A 14 16.77 10.23 -20.50
CA LYS A 14 15.95 9.97 -21.70
C LYS A 14 15.94 8.50 -22.11
N ALA A 15 17.06 7.78 -21.95
CA ALA A 15 17.16 6.37 -22.28
C ALA A 15 16.39 5.46 -21.30
N ILE A 16 16.26 5.87 -20.04
CA ILE A 16 15.51 5.15 -18.99
C ILE A 16 14.15 5.81 -18.74
N PHE A 17 13.60 6.55 -19.72
CA PHE A 17 12.28 7.13 -19.57
C PHE A 17 11.21 6.03 -19.63
N ILE A 18 10.97 5.41 -18.48
CA ILE A 18 9.92 4.44 -18.24
C ILE A 18 8.66 5.24 -17.90
N SER A 19 7.58 5.00 -18.66
CA SER A 19 6.31 5.69 -18.43
C SER A 19 5.75 5.40 -17.02
N ALA A 20 4.93 6.31 -16.51
CA ALA A 20 4.23 6.10 -15.22
C ALA A 20 3.43 4.79 -15.23
N ASP A 21 2.72 4.50 -16.33
CA ASP A 21 1.95 3.25 -16.50
C ASP A 21 2.81 1.99 -16.37
N CYS A 22 4.04 2.02 -16.90
CA CYS A 22 4.98 0.92 -16.75
C CYS A 22 5.38 0.73 -15.27
N TRP A 23 5.61 1.82 -14.52
CA TRP A 23 5.90 1.74 -13.09
C TRP A 23 4.72 1.20 -12.27
N LEU A 24 3.50 1.68 -12.56
CA LEU A 24 2.29 1.19 -11.90
C LEU A 24 2.10 -0.32 -12.11
N SER A 25 2.46 -0.83 -13.29
CA SER A 25 2.42 -2.27 -13.60
C SER A 25 3.48 -3.06 -12.81
N VAL A 26 4.67 -2.50 -12.59
CA VAL A 26 5.71 -3.11 -11.75
C VAL A 26 5.25 -3.15 -10.29
N PHE A 27 4.56 -2.11 -9.81
CA PHE A 27 4.08 -2.02 -8.43
C PHE A 27 3.07 -3.11 -8.06
N ASP A 28 2.32 -3.65 -9.02
CA ASP A 28 1.41 -4.79 -8.77
C ASP A 28 2.15 -6.05 -8.28
N LEU A 29 3.43 -6.18 -8.59
CA LEU A 29 4.29 -7.30 -8.18
C LEU A 29 4.87 -7.14 -6.78
N LEU A 30 4.80 -5.94 -6.20
CA LEU A 30 5.41 -5.62 -4.92
C LEU A 30 4.38 -5.62 -3.78
N LEU A 31 4.86 -5.89 -2.56
CA LEU A 31 4.02 -5.77 -1.37
C LEU A 31 3.74 -4.29 -1.09
N PRO A 32 2.52 -3.95 -0.61
CA PRO A 32 2.19 -2.57 -0.24
C PRO A 32 3.19 -1.94 0.74
N SER A 33 3.72 -2.72 1.68
CA SER A 33 4.74 -2.24 2.62
C SER A 33 6.08 -1.91 1.93
N GLN A 34 6.47 -2.65 0.90
CA GLN A 34 7.69 -2.36 0.13
C GLN A 34 7.54 -1.08 -0.70
N LEU A 35 6.35 -0.83 -1.23
CA LEU A 35 6.06 0.40 -1.97
C LEU A 35 6.03 1.61 -1.05
N GLY A 36 5.22 1.58 0.01
CA GLY A 36 4.98 2.74 0.87
C GLY A 36 6.10 3.07 1.86
N LEU A 37 6.99 2.12 2.18
CA LEU A 37 8.12 2.34 3.10
C LEU A 37 9.49 2.22 2.43
N GLY A 38 9.52 1.79 1.16
CA GLY A 38 10.75 1.63 0.40
C GLY A 38 10.77 2.55 -0.80
N ILE A 39 9.93 2.25 -1.80
CA ILE A 39 9.96 2.93 -3.10
C ILE A 39 9.53 4.41 -3.00
N SER A 40 8.47 4.73 -2.26
CA SER A 40 7.98 6.11 -2.08
C SER A 40 9.07 7.04 -1.55
N MET A 41 9.93 6.53 -0.66
CA MET A 41 10.97 7.31 0.01
C MET A 41 12.19 7.59 -0.90
N ILE A 42 12.29 6.95 -2.06
CA ILE A 42 13.44 7.13 -2.97
C ILE A 42 13.40 8.52 -3.61
N SER A 43 12.22 9.00 -4.00
CA SER A 43 12.08 10.31 -4.61
C SER A 43 10.64 10.82 -4.56
N HIS A 44 10.46 12.13 -4.66
CA HIS A 44 9.14 12.76 -4.76
C HIS A 44 8.31 12.24 -5.95
N GLN A 45 8.96 11.87 -7.06
CA GLN A 45 8.26 11.29 -8.21
C GLN A 45 7.71 9.90 -7.89
N PHE A 46 8.48 9.07 -7.20
CA PHE A 46 8.02 7.75 -6.77
C PHE A 46 6.96 7.83 -5.68
N ASP A 47 7.06 8.79 -4.75
CA ASP A 47 6.01 9.05 -3.77
C ASP A 47 4.66 9.31 -4.45
N TYR A 48 4.65 10.20 -5.46
CA TYR A 48 3.46 10.47 -6.27
C TYR A 48 2.93 9.21 -6.98
N TYR A 49 3.79 8.42 -7.62
CA TYR A 49 3.35 7.20 -8.31
C TYR A 49 2.86 6.11 -7.35
N VAL A 50 3.45 6.00 -6.16
CA VAL A 50 2.98 5.07 -5.13
C VAL A 50 1.62 5.49 -4.59
N ASP A 51 1.41 6.79 -4.35
CA ASP A 51 0.11 7.32 -3.93
C ASP A 51 -0.97 7.12 -5.01
N GLU A 52 -0.63 7.41 -6.28
CA GLU A 52 -1.51 7.13 -7.41
C GLU A 52 -1.83 5.64 -7.52
N HIS A 53 -0.83 4.77 -7.39
CA HIS A 53 -1.03 3.32 -7.39
C HIS A 53 -2.00 2.88 -6.28
N PHE A 54 -1.80 3.33 -5.04
CA PHE A 54 -2.67 2.95 -3.93
C PHE A 54 -4.10 3.49 -4.07
N THR A 55 -4.25 4.68 -4.62
CA THR A 55 -5.54 5.30 -4.87
C THR A 55 -6.27 4.63 -6.03
N THR A 56 -5.55 4.19 -7.06
CA THR A 56 -6.15 3.66 -8.29
C THR A 56 -6.36 2.15 -8.28
N ARG A 57 -5.53 1.42 -7.53
CA ARG A 57 -5.57 -0.04 -7.37
C ARG A 57 -6.86 -0.51 -6.72
N LYS A 58 -7.35 -1.66 -7.19
CA LYS A 58 -8.40 -2.43 -6.53
C LYS A 58 -7.81 -3.28 -5.42
N TRP A 59 -8.35 -3.16 -4.21
CA TRP A 59 -7.88 -3.89 -3.04
C TRP A 59 -8.75 -5.09 -2.76
N THR A 60 -8.15 -6.28 -2.73
CA THR A 60 -8.76 -7.47 -2.11
C THR A 60 -8.06 -7.70 -0.78
N LEU A 61 -8.79 -7.51 0.31
CA LEU A 61 -8.23 -7.76 1.63
C LEU A 61 -8.07 -9.27 1.85
N LYS A 62 -6.99 -9.65 2.51
CA LYS A 62 -6.75 -11.04 2.94
C LYS A 62 -7.88 -11.52 3.86
N PRO A 63 -7.96 -12.83 4.19
CA PRO A 63 -8.93 -13.32 5.15
C PRO A 63 -8.85 -12.51 6.45
N ILE A 64 -9.99 -11.94 6.85
CA ILE A 64 -10.13 -11.13 8.05
C ILE A 64 -11.12 -11.83 8.96
N GLN A 65 -10.79 -11.89 10.24
CA GLN A 65 -11.71 -12.37 11.25
C GLN A 65 -12.06 -11.22 12.19
N ILE A 66 -13.36 -10.96 12.36
CA ILE A 66 -13.87 -9.99 13.31
C ILE A 66 -14.37 -10.76 14.53
N ARG A 67 -13.89 -10.37 15.71
CA ARG A 67 -14.28 -10.99 16.97
C ARG A 67 -14.80 -9.95 17.94
N SER A 68 -15.76 -10.35 18.78
CA SER A 68 -16.09 -9.56 19.97
C SER A 68 -15.19 -9.94 21.14
N LYS A 69 -14.62 -8.94 21.81
CA LYS A 69 -13.88 -9.06 23.06
C LYS A 69 -14.57 -8.24 24.15
N ILE A 70 -14.54 -8.71 25.38
CA ILE A 70 -14.97 -7.92 26.54
C ILE A 70 -13.78 -7.03 26.94
N GLY A 71 -13.97 -5.72 26.79
CA GLY A 71 -13.02 -4.70 27.24
C GLY A 71 -12.95 -4.61 28.76
N GLU A 72 -11.97 -3.88 29.28
CA GLU A 72 -11.71 -3.76 30.72
C GLU A 72 -12.89 -3.18 31.50
N ASN A 73 -13.72 -2.36 30.84
CA ASN A 73 -14.92 -1.75 31.42
C ASN A 73 -16.19 -2.63 31.26
N GLY A 74 -16.05 -3.90 30.84
CA GLY A 74 -17.17 -4.80 30.58
C GLY A 74 -17.91 -4.53 29.26
N THR A 75 -17.42 -3.59 28.45
CA THR A 75 -17.98 -3.24 27.14
C THR A 75 -17.58 -4.27 26.08
N LYS A 76 -18.50 -4.62 25.18
CA LYS A 76 -18.16 -5.44 24.01
C LYS A 76 -17.46 -4.56 22.97
N GLU A 77 -16.20 -4.86 22.72
CA GLU A 77 -15.39 -4.23 21.69
C GLU A 77 -15.19 -5.20 20.53
N LEU A 78 -15.10 -4.65 19.32
CA LEU A 78 -14.82 -5.44 18.12
C LEU A 78 -13.35 -5.29 17.74
N GLU A 79 -12.74 -6.42 17.44
CA GLU A 79 -11.34 -6.50 17.06
C GLU A 79 -11.16 -7.34 15.79
N ILE A 80 -10.16 -6.97 14.99
CA ILE A 80 -9.70 -7.72 13.84
C ILE A 80 -8.62 -8.69 14.30
N ALA A 81 -8.96 -9.97 14.30
CA ALA A 81 -8.04 -11.05 14.52
C ALA A 81 -7.51 -11.58 13.16
N ASN A 82 -6.23 -11.90 13.14
CA ASN A 82 -5.61 -12.65 12.06
C ASN A 82 -4.83 -13.80 12.70
N SER A 83 -4.84 -14.99 12.09
CA SER A 83 -4.17 -16.19 12.63
C SER A 83 -2.68 -15.97 12.93
N ASN A 84 -2.05 -15.00 12.26
CA ASN A 84 -0.62 -14.73 12.36
C ASN A 84 -0.29 -13.39 13.02
N CYS A 85 -1.27 -12.61 13.48
CA CYS A 85 -1.02 -11.27 14.02
C CYS A 85 -1.72 -11.06 15.36
N LYS A 86 -1.20 -10.11 16.14
CA LYS A 86 -1.90 -9.57 17.30
C LYS A 86 -3.27 -9.05 16.85
N SER A 87 -4.25 -9.24 17.72
CA SER A 87 -5.56 -8.63 17.53
C SER A 87 -5.43 -7.12 17.48
N LEU A 88 -6.05 -6.50 16.46
CA LEU A 88 -6.01 -5.06 16.24
C LEU A 88 -7.41 -4.47 16.39
N PRO A 89 -7.54 -3.23 16.93
CA PRO A 89 -8.81 -2.55 16.94
C PRO A 89 -9.32 -2.36 15.51
N ILE A 90 -10.65 -2.42 15.32
CA ILE A 90 -11.25 -2.03 14.03
C ILE A 90 -10.88 -0.57 13.75
N PRO A 91 -10.23 -0.28 12.60
CA PRO A 91 -9.95 1.09 12.20
C PRO A 91 -11.25 1.90 12.16
N GLN A 92 -11.29 3.02 12.87
CA GLN A 92 -12.40 3.99 12.79
C GLN A 92 -12.30 4.88 11.54
N ILE A 93 -11.20 4.76 10.81
CA ILE A 93 -10.96 5.48 9.55
C ILE A 93 -11.62 4.70 8.42
N GLN A 94 -12.17 5.42 7.44
CA GLN A 94 -12.73 4.81 6.24
C GLN A 94 -11.69 3.94 5.54
N LEU A 95 -12.13 2.74 5.13
CA LEU A 95 -11.32 1.88 4.27
C LEU A 95 -11.01 2.59 2.95
N PRO A 96 -9.90 2.26 2.27
CA PRO A 96 -9.59 2.81 0.96
C PRO A 96 -10.78 2.67 0.00
N ARG A 97 -11.08 3.74 -0.76
CA ARG A 97 -12.28 3.82 -1.63
C ARG A 97 -12.40 2.68 -2.66
N LYS A 98 -11.29 2.00 -2.96
CA LYS A 98 -11.23 0.93 -3.96
C LYS A 98 -11.05 -0.47 -3.37
N VAL A 99 -11.48 -0.70 -2.13
CA VAL A 99 -11.66 -2.07 -1.62
C VAL A 99 -12.81 -2.73 -2.40
N ILE A 100 -12.47 -3.71 -3.23
CA ILE A 100 -13.43 -4.44 -4.08
C ILE A 100 -13.96 -5.70 -3.41
N GLY A 101 -13.38 -6.08 -2.28
CA GLY A 101 -13.85 -7.21 -1.49
C GLY A 101 -12.82 -7.76 -0.51
N PHE A 102 -13.21 -8.86 0.09
CA PHE A 102 -12.42 -9.63 1.03
C PHE A 102 -12.29 -11.05 0.49
N ARG A 103 -11.13 -11.66 0.67
CA ARG A 103 -10.95 -13.08 0.30
C ARG A 103 -11.82 -13.99 1.17
N SER A 104 -12.02 -13.63 2.44
CA SER A 104 -12.97 -14.25 3.37
C SER A 104 -13.20 -13.30 4.55
N ILE A 105 -14.43 -13.27 5.08
CA ILE A 105 -14.76 -12.57 6.32
C ILE A 105 -15.44 -13.57 7.24
N GLU A 106 -14.90 -13.73 8.44
CA GLU A 106 -15.53 -14.52 9.49
C GLU A 106 -15.87 -13.61 10.67
N ILE A 107 -17.12 -13.66 11.15
CA ILE A 107 -17.58 -12.90 12.31
C ILE A 107 -17.86 -13.91 13.43
N LYS A 108 -17.16 -13.78 14.56
CA LYS A 108 -17.28 -14.65 15.74
C LYS A 108 -17.67 -13.88 16.99
#